data_AF-A0A2V6NHS9-F1
#
_entry.id   AF-A0A2V6NHS9-F1
#
_cell.length_a   1.000
_cell.length_b   1.000
_cell.length_c   1.000
_cell.angle_alpha   90.00
_cell.angle_beta   90.00
_cell.angle_gamma   90.00
#
_symmetry.space_group_name_H-M   'P 1'
#
loop_
_entity.id
_entity.type
_entity.pdbx_description
1 polymer ?
#
loop_
_entity_poly.entity_id
_entity_poly.type
_entity_poly.pdbx_seq_one_letter_code
_entity_poly.pdbx_strand_id
1 'polypeptide(L)'
;ERERLQLMSAAASSMTMQLFAPLELISVELAPNLEIRQLVLRCRGKAVRVSLNWQSSQAQSGASFEATNVQLDQSGRIDELTLTPIG
;
A
#
# COMPACT_ATOMS: atom_id res chain seq x y z
N GLU A 1 7.33 25.08 -1.40
CA GLU A 1 6.00 24.62 -0.96
C GLU A 1 5.71 23.31 -1.68
N ARG A 2 5.48 22.18 -0.98
CA ARG A 2 5.20 20.89 -1.64
C ARG A 2 3.70 20.81 -1.92
N GLU A 3 3.33 20.65 -3.18
CA GLU A 3 1.94 20.58 -3.62
C GLU A 3 1.26 19.35 -3.00
N ARG A 4 0.23 19.58 -2.16
CA ARG A 4 -0.50 18.50 -1.47
C ARG A 4 -1.58 17.97 -2.42
N LEU A 5 -1.24 16.93 -3.18
CA LEU A 5 -2.20 16.23 -4.03
C LEU A 5 -3.22 15.48 -3.18
N GLN A 6 -4.47 15.93 -3.19
CA GLN A 6 -5.60 15.19 -2.62
C GLN A 6 -6.34 14.50 -3.76
N LEU A 7 -6.33 13.17 -3.78
CA LEU A 7 -7.11 12.37 -4.73
C LEU A 7 -8.53 12.24 -4.19
N MET A 8 -9.47 12.95 -4.80
CA MET A 8 -10.90 12.86 -4.51
C MET A 8 -11.61 12.16 -5.67
N SER A 9 -12.50 11.22 -5.39
CA SER A 9 -13.32 10.60 -6.45
C SER A 9 -14.22 11.67 -7.06
N ALA A 10 -14.13 11.89 -8.37
CA ALA A 10 -14.88 12.90 -9.09
C ALA A 10 -16.38 12.56 -9.25
N ALA A 11 -16.77 11.33 -8.93
CA ALA A 11 -18.15 10.84 -8.98
C ALA A 11 -18.46 10.02 -7.72
N ALA A 12 -19.74 9.77 -7.45
CA ALA A 12 -20.21 8.91 -6.35
C ALA A 12 -19.83 7.41 -6.51
N SER A 13 -18.75 7.10 -7.23
CA SER A 13 -18.13 5.79 -7.35
C SER A 13 -17.01 5.64 -6.33
N SER A 14 -16.94 4.45 -5.70
CA SER A 14 -15.83 4.08 -4.83
C SER A 14 -14.55 3.93 -5.65
N MET A 15 -13.52 4.70 -5.31
CA MET A 15 -12.20 4.56 -5.90
C MET A 15 -11.36 3.66 -4.99
N THR A 16 -10.92 2.51 -5.51
CA THR A 16 -10.04 1.61 -4.76
C THR A 16 -8.59 1.90 -5.13
N MET A 17 -7.81 2.33 -4.13
CA MET A 17 -6.36 2.47 -4.24
C MET A 17 -5.70 1.14 -3.87
N GLN A 18 -4.78 0.68 -4.71
CA GLN A 18 -3.95 -0.48 -4.43
C GLN A 18 -2.50 -0.03 -4.23
N LEU A 19 -1.89 -0.48 -3.13
CA LEU A 19 -0.48 -0.26 -2.84
C LEU A 19 0.28 -1.58 -2.94
N PHE A 20 1.35 -1.57 -3.71
CA PHE A 20 2.25 -2.71 -3.86
C PHE A 20 3.62 -2.35 -3.31
N ALA A 21 4.10 -3.13 -2.33
CA ALA A 21 5.42 -2.98 -1.75
C ALA A 21 6.16 -4.33 -1.76
N PRO A 22 7.46 -4.37 -2.12
CA PRO A 22 8.26 -5.57 -1.96
C PRO A 22 8.53 -5.81 -0.47
N LEU A 23 8.00 -6.92 0.04
CA LEU A 23 8.19 -7.33 1.42
C LEU A 23 9.06 -8.59 1.47
N GLU A 24 10.04 -8.60 2.35
CA GLU A 24 10.81 -9.80 2.67
C GLU A 24 10.00 -10.62 3.69
N LEU A 25 9.71 -11.88 3.36
CA LEU A 25 9.10 -12.82 4.30
C LEU A 25 10.17 -13.31 5.28
N ILE A 26 10.01 -12.99 6.56
CA ILE A 26 10.95 -13.37 7.62
C ILE A 26 10.57 -14.69 8.27
N SER A 27 9.28 -14.88 8.55
CA SER A 27 8.79 -16.15 9.07
C SER A 27 7.33 -16.37 8.71
N VAL A 28 6.97 -17.65 8.66
CA VAL A 28 5.59 -18.13 8.51
C VAL A 28 5.31 -18.99 9.72
N GLU A 29 4.16 -18.77 10.34
CA GLU A 29 3.59 -19.71 11.29
C GLU A 29 2.42 -20.42 10.64
N LEU A 30 2.49 -21.76 10.66
CA LEU A 30 1.43 -22.62 10.16
C LEU A 30 0.65 -23.21 11.33
N ALA A 31 -0.66 -23.34 11.16
CA ALA A 31 -1.50 -24.14 12.03
C ALA A 31 -1.26 -25.65 11.76
N PRO A 32 -1.74 -26.56 12.64
CA PRO A 32 -1.56 -28.01 12.43
C PRO A 32 -2.16 -28.55 11.12
N ASN A 33 -3.15 -27.85 10.56
CA ASN A 33 -3.74 -28.15 9.24
C ASN A 33 -2.98 -27.50 8.08
N LEU A 34 -1.79 -26.94 8.33
CA LEU A 34 -0.93 -26.23 7.37
C LEU A 34 -1.51 -24.91 6.82
N GLU A 35 -2.57 -24.38 7.40
CA GLU A 35 -3.04 -23.03 7.07
C GLU A 35 -2.10 -21.97 7.64
N ILE A 36 -1.94 -20.86 6.92
CA ILE A 36 -1.13 -19.72 7.37
C ILE A 36 -1.85 -19.05 8.53
N ARG A 37 -1.25 -19.14 9.72
CA ARG A 37 -1.74 -18.48 10.93
C ARG A 37 -1.16 -17.07 11.06
N GLN A 38 0.13 -16.91 10.76
CA GLN A 38 0.83 -15.63 10.87
C GLN A 38 1.93 -15.52 9.83
N LEU A 39 2.10 -14.31 9.28
CA LEU A 39 3.26 -13.91 8.48
C LEU A 39 4.01 -12.81 9.21
N VAL A 40 5.32 -12.96 9.35
CA VAL A 40 6.20 -11.86 9.76
C VAL A 40 6.90 -11.35 8.52
N LEU A 41 6.59 -10.12 8.13
CA LEU A 41 7.10 -9.47 6.94
C LEU A 41 8.03 -8.32 7.37
N ARG A 42 9.14 -8.17 6.65
CA ARG A 42 10.05 -7.02 6.78
C ARG A 42 9.96 -6.17 5.52
N CYS A 43 9.67 -4.91 5.70
CA CYS A 43 9.80 -3.91 4.64
C CYS A 43 11.25 -3.40 4.64
N ARG A 44 12.06 -3.74 3.62
CA ARG A 44 13.45 -3.25 3.50
C ARG A 44 13.57 -1.97 2.68
N GLY A 45 12.60 -1.73 1.79
CA GLY A 45 12.56 -0.57 0.92
C GLY A 45 11.38 0.32 1.28
N LYS A 46 11.46 1.58 0.88
CA LYS A 46 10.34 2.51 0.96
C LYS A 46 9.57 2.58 -0.36
N ALA A 47 10.02 1.91 -1.41
CA ALA A 47 9.35 1.96 -2.71
C ALA A 47 7.96 1.28 -2.64
N VAL A 48 6.94 2.04 -3.03
CA VAL A 48 5.54 1.61 -3.13
C VAL A 48 5.01 2.02 -4.48
N ARG A 49 4.37 1.11 -5.20
CA ARG A 49 3.59 1.45 -6.41
C ARG A 49 2.14 1.68 -6.03
N VAL A 50 1.60 2.80 -6.49
CA VAL A 50 0.17 3.12 -6.35
C VAL A 50 -0.51 2.90 -7.69
N SER A 51 -1.58 2.10 -7.68
CA SER A 51 -2.45 1.88 -8.82
C SER A 51 -3.89 2.22 -8.45
N LEU A 52 -4.60 2.82 -9.39
CA LEU A 52 -6.00 3.19 -9.24
C LEU A 52 -6.83 2.18 -10.01
N ASN A 53 -7.61 1.37 -9.29
CA ASN A 53 -8.45 0.38 -9.95
C ASN A 53 -9.78 1.05 -10.34
N TRP A 54 -9.78 1.73 -11.48
CA TRP A 54 -11.02 2.16 -12.14
C TRP A 54 -11.49 1.02 -13.03
N GLN A 55 -12.73 0.57 -12.83
CA GLN A 55 -13.37 -0.61 -13.45
C GLN A 55 -13.42 -0.61 -15.00
N SER A 56 -12.77 0.33 -15.68
CA SER A 56 -12.81 0.52 -17.13
C SER A 56 -11.44 0.65 -17.83
N SER A 57 -10.30 0.61 -17.11
CA SER A 57 -8.99 0.81 -17.74
C SER A 57 -8.15 -0.47 -17.73
N GLN A 58 -8.04 -1.12 -18.89
CA GLN A 58 -7.06 -2.20 -19.14
C GLN A 58 -5.60 -1.73 -19.05
N ALA A 59 -5.35 -0.42 -18.96
CA ALA A 59 -4.02 0.08 -18.66
C ALA A 59 -3.79 0.00 -17.15
N GLN A 60 -2.93 -0.94 -16.73
CA GLN A 60 -2.29 -0.91 -15.41
C GLN A 60 -1.33 0.29 -15.32
N SER A 61 -1.88 1.50 -15.36
CA SER A 61 -1.13 2.73 -15.13
C SER A 61 -0.98 2.89 -13.62
N GLY A 62 0.24 2.71 -13.13
CA GLY A 62 0.60 2.91 -11.73
C GLY A 62 1.83 3.79 -11.63
N ALA A 63 1.90 4.62 -10.61
CA ALA A 63 3.04 5.48 -10.35
C ALA A 63 3.86 4.94 -9.16
N SER A 64 5.17 5.13 -9.21
CA SER A 64 6.09 4.73 -8.15
C SER A 64 6.29 5.86 -7.14
N PHE A 65 6.28 5.51 -5.88
CA PHE A 65 6.43 6.42 -4.75
C PHE A 65 7.39 5.84 -3.73
N GLU A 66 7.91 6.70 -2.87
CA GLU A 66 8.61 6.34 -1.66
C GLU A 66 7.69 6.59 -0.46
N ALA A 67 7.41 5.57 0.34
CA ALA A 67 6.78 5.65 1.63
C ALA A 67 7.74 6.28 2.64
N THR A 68 7.51 7.54 2.94
CA THR A 68 8.40 8.33 3.81
C THR A 68 7.98 8.30 5.27
N ASN A 69 6.71 8.00 5.54
CA ASN A 69 6.18 7.86 6.90
C ASN A 69 5.03 6.85 6.92
N VAL A 70 4.99 6.02 7.97
CA VAL A 70 3.91 5.07 8.28
C VAL A 70 3.54 5.27 9.73
N GLN A 71 2.33 5.78 10.00
CA GLN A 71 1.79 5.90 11.34
C GLN A 71 0.80 4.77 11.58
N LEU A 72 0.90 4.14 12.74
CA LEU A 72 -0.04 3.11 13.18
C LEU A 72 -0.96 3.66 14.26
N ASP A 73 -2.21 3.22 14.27
CA ASP A 73 -3.13 3.46 15.38
C ASP A 73 -2.75 2.61 16.61
N GLN A 74 -3.51 2.76 17.70
CA GLN A 74 -3.31 2.03 18.95
C GLN A 74 -3.49 0.51 18.81
N SER A 75 -4.13 0.04 17.75
CA SER A 75 -4.33 -1.38 17.44
C SER A 75 -3.25 -1.96 16.50
N GLY A 76 -2.28 -1.13 16.09
CA GLY A 76 -1.22 -1.53 15.17
C GLY A 76 -1.65 -1.56 13.69
N ARG A 77 -2.80 -0.96 13.35
CA ARG A 77 -3.25 -0.80 11.95
C ARG A 77 -2.68 0.49 11.38
N ILE A 78 -2.51 0.56 10.06
CA ILE A 78 -2.03 1.78 9.40
C ILE A 78 -3.12 2.86 9.50
N ASP A 79 -2.80 3.96 10.18
CA ASP A 79 -3.64 5.17 10.30
C ASP A 79 -3.27 6.18 9.22
N GLU A 80 -1.97 6.42 9.00
CA GLU A 80 -1.47 7.32 7.96
C GLU A 80 -0.29 6.70 7.19
N LEU A 81 -0.28 6.88 5.86
CA LEU A 81 0.84 6.57 4.99
C LEU A 81 1.18 7.79 4.13
N THR A 82 2.38 8.34 4.29
CA THR A 82 2.86 9.47 3.49
C THR A 82 3.73 8.96 2.34
N LEU A 83 3.34 9.30 1.11
CA LEU A 83 4.03 8.91 -0.12
C LEU A 83 4.66 10.13 -0.81
N THR A 84 5.89 10.01 -1.28
CA THR A 84 6.55 10.99 -2.14
C THR A 84 6.84 10.40 -3.51
N PRO A 85 6.52 11.08 -4.63
CA PRO A 85 6.80 10.56 -5.96
C PRO A 85 8.27 10.21 -6.16
N ILE A 86 8.56 9.09 -6.82
CA ILE A 86 9.89 8.76 -7.32
C ILE A 86 9.90 9.11 -8.81
N GLY A 87 10.74 10.08 -9.18
CA GLY A 87 10.96 10.51 -10.57
C GLY A 87 11.86 9.56 -11.34
#